data_AF-A0A8J6HZI9-F1
#
_entry.id   AF-A0A8J6HZI9-F1
#
_cell.length_a   1.000
_cell.length_b   1.000
_cell.length_c   1.000
_cell.angle_alpha   90.00
_cell.angle_beta   90.00
_cell.angle_gamma   90.00
#
_symmetry.space_group_name_H-M   'P 1'
#
loop_
_entity.id
_entity.type
_entity.pdbx_description
1 polymer ?
#
loop_
_entity_poly.entity_id
_entity_poly.type
_entity_poly.pdbx_seq_one_letter_code
_entity_poly.pdbx_strand_id
1 'polypeptide(L)'
;MADRPESTGGTSVDAAVSRRRLLTGGAFAIGGAALAGAGAASVLRSQPDGPAPKAPAPTGTMTVPFYGVHQAGVETPPQANAAFVAFDLLVGNDRDAVIRLMRMLTDDAARLTQGRPALADTEPELAHLPSGLTVTFGFGPGLFRAAGVEDRRPPSVAPLPSFAIDKLDPRWTGGDLLVQICADD
;
A
#
# COMPACT_ATOMS: atom_id res chain seq x y z
N MET A 1 58.14 -1.26 51.22
CA MET A 1 59.18 -1.37 50.19
C MET A 1 58.51 -1.81 48.91
N ALA A 2 58.48 -0.92 47.90
CA ALA A 2 57.93 -1.04 46.54
C ALA A 2 56.42 -1.37 46.42
N ASP A 3 55.50 -0.55 45.91
CA ASP A 3 55.43 0.36 44.73
C ASP A 3 54.74 -0.28 43.51
N ARG A 4 53.48 0.16 43.28
CA ARG A 4 52.63 0.43 42.06
C ARG A 4 52.80 -0.35 40.73
N PRO A 5 51.88 -0.22 39.73
CA PRO A 5 50.52 0.39 39.73
C PRO A 5 49.43 -0.46 39.04
N GLU A 6 48.15 -0.15 39.34
CA GLU A 6 47.00 -0.53 38.51
C GLU A 6 46.87 0.38 37.27
N SER A 7 46.63 -0.25 36.14
CA SER A 7 46.46 0.35 34.81
C SER A 7 45.05 0.91 34.63
N THR A 8 44.99 2.18 34.25
CA THR A 8 43.80 2.89 33.77
C THR A 8 43.72 2.85 32.24
N GLY A 9 42.55 2.51 31.71
CA GLY A 9 42.15 2.67 30.31
C GLY A 9 40.70 2.21 30.20
N GLY A 10 39.73 2.98 29.73
CA GLY A 10 39.77 4.07 28.77
C GLY A 10 38.75 3.70 27.71
N THR A 11 37.49 4.10 27.89
CA THR A 11 36.47 3.96 26.85
C THR A 11 35.81 5.31 26.65
N SER A 12 36.06 5.81 25.45
CA SER A 12 35.63 7.06 24.84
C SER A 12 34.14 7.34 25.02
N VAL A 13 33.83 8.53 25.50
CA VAL A 13 32.49 9.12 25.41
C VAL A 13 32.25 9.55 23.97
N ASP A 14 31.27 8.93 23.32
CA ASP A 14 30.76 9.33 22.02
C ASP A 14 30.32 10.80 22.05
N ALA A 15 31.05 11.65 21.32
CA ALA A 15 30.65 13.02 21.07
C ALA A 15 29.51 13.01 20.02
N ALA A 16 28.29 12.81 20.50
CA ALA A 16 27.09 12.91 19.68
C ALA A 16 27.02 14.29 18.99
N VAL A 17 27.18 14.30 17.67
CA VAL A 17 26.96 15.49 16.84
C VAL A 17 25.48 15.87 16.95
N SER A 18 25.22 16.95 17.69
CA SER A 18 23.88 17.49 17.85
C SER A 18 23.36 18.00 16.51
N ARG A 19 22.34 17.30 15.98
CA ARG A 19 21.54 17.63 14.79
C ARG A 19 20.96 19.05 14.80
N ARG A 20 21.01 19.75 15.93
CA ARG A 20 20.49 21.11 16.13
C ARG A 20 21.45 22.23 15.69
N ARG A 21 22.73 21.94 15.45
CA ARG A 21 23.71 22.94 14.97
C ARG A 21 23.82 23.04 13.45
N LEU A 22 23.22 22.11 12.70
CA LEU A 22 23.21 22.13 11.23
C LEU A 22 22.04 22.93 10.63
N LEU A 23 21.03 23.29 11.43
CA LEU A 23 19.86 24.05 10.98
C LEU A 23 19.90 25.54 11.36
N THR A 24 20.94 25.99 12.06
CA THR A 24 21.11 27.40 12.49
C THR A 24 22.30 28.10 11.83
N GLY A 25 23.01 27.45 10.90
CA GLY A 25 24.25 27.95 10.29
C GLY A 25 24.18 28.31 8.80
N GLY A 26 23.00 28.57 8.25
CA GLY A 26 22.80 28.95 6.85
C GLY A 26 22.28 30.38 6.69
N ALA A 27 22.91 31.35 7.35
CA ALA A 27 22.56 32.77 7.20
C ALA A 27 23.56 33.44 6.25
N PHE A 28 23.01 33.90 5.12
CA PHE A 28 23.50 34.95 4.22
C PHE A 28 24.62 35.85 4.77
N ALA A 29 25.78 35.83 4.12
CA ALA A 29 26.73 36.94 4.15
C ALA A 29 26.60 37.73 2.83
N ILE A 30 25.83 38.81 2.90
CA ILE A 30 25.75 39.89 1.92
C ILE A 30 27.00 40.78 2.08
N GLY A 31 27.61 41.20 0.98
CA GLY A 31 28.21 42.55 0.87
C GLY A 31 29.73 42.65 0.82
N GLY A 32 30.26 42.92 -0.38
CA GLY A 32 31.62 43.43 -0.62
C GLY A 32 31.80 43.78 -2.09
N ALA A 33 31.61 45.06 -2.43
CA ALA A 33 31.53 45.60 -3.79
C ALA A 33 32.87 45.61 -4.54
N ALA A 34 32.83 45.32 -5.85
CA ALA A 34 33.82 45.80 -6.82
C ALA A 34 33.12 46.16 -8.14
N LEU A 35 33.53 47.31 -8.67
CA LEU A 35 32.90 48.13 -9.68
C LEU A 35 32.93 47.55 -11.11
N ALA A 36 31.91 47.92 -11.89
CA ALA A 36 31.90 48.22 -13.32
C ALA A 36 32.21 47.10 -14.36
N GLY A 37 31.23 46.81 -15.20
CA GLY A 37 31.44 46.15 -16.50
C GLY A 37 30.19 45.44 -17.02
N ALA A 38 29.59 45.97 -18.09
CA ALA A 38 28.52 45.30 -18.81
C ALA A 38 29.02 43.95 -19.36
N GLY A 39 28.36 42.87 -18.98
CA GLY A 39 28.65 41.53 -19.49
C GLY A 39 27.74 40.52 -18.80
N ALA A 40 26.67 40.11 -19.49
CA ALA A 40 25.90 38.94 -19.11
C ALA A 40 26.79 37.70 -19.32
N ALA A 41 27.68 37.43 -18.38
CA ALA A 41 28.44 36.20 -18.31
C ALA A 41 27.50 35.12 -17.76
N SER A 42 26.80 34.44 -18.67
CA SER A 42 26.26 33.12 -18.40
C SER A 42 27.41 32.25 -17.89
N VAL A 43 27.44 31.98 -16.59
CA VAL A 43 28.31 30.95 -16.02
C VAL A 43 27.75 29.62 -16.51
N LEU A 44 28.17 29.22 -17.71
CA LEU A 44 27.98 27.89 -18.25
C LEU A 44 28.86 26.96 -17.40
N ARG A 45 28.33 26.55 -16.24
CA ARG A 45 28.89 25.43 -15.49
C ARG A 45 28.78 24.22 -16.42
N SER A 46 29.89 23.87 -17.03
CA SER A 46 30.07 22.59 -17.71
C SER A 46 29.83 21.51 -16.67
N GLN A 47 28.63 20.92 -16.67
CA GLN A 47 28.40 19.70 -15.93
C GLN A 47 29.16 18.59 -16.66
N PRO A 48 29.91 17.74 -15.95
CA PRO A 48 30.46 16.54 -16.57
C PRO A 48 29.30 15.67 -17.09
N ASP A 49 29.52 15.03 -18.24
CA ASP A 49 28.62 14.04 -18.88
C ASP A 49 28.44 12.78 -18.00
N GLY A 50 27.93 12.96 -16.79
CA GLY A 50 27.41 11.90 -15.94
C GLY A 50 25.94 11.66 -16.27
N PRO A 51 25.44 10.42 -16.13
CA PRO A 51 24.03 10.14 -16.32
C PRO A 51 23.20 11.09 -15.45
N ALA A 52 22.26 11.82 -16.09
CA ALA A 52 21.38 12.74 -15.41
C ALA A 52 20.71 12.02 -14.22
N PRO A 53 20.56 12.67 -13.05
CA PRO A 53 19.89 12.06 -11.91
C PRO A 53 18.49 11.62 -12.34
N LYS A 54 18.23 10.32 -12.22
CA LYS A 54 16.91 9.73 -12.51
C LYS A 54 15.89 10.45 -11.62
N ALA A 55 14.86 11.04 -12.23
CA ALA A 55 13.76 11.60 -11.46
C ALA A 55 13.23 10.53 -10.48
N PRO A 56 12.89 10.90 -9.23
CA PRO A 56 12.29 9.95 -8.30
C PRO A 56 11.07 9.31 -8.96
N ALA A 57 10.91 8.00 -8.77
CA ALA A 57 9.74 7.29 -9.26
C ALA A 57 8.47 7.96 -8.71
N PRO A 58 7.38 8.04 -9.49
CA PRO A 58 6.12 8.55 -8.98
C PRO A 58 5.72 7.76 -7.73
N THR A 59 5.21 8.46 -6.70
CA THR A 59 4.58 7.78 -5.56
C THR A 59 3.38 6.98 -6.05
N GLY A 60 3.09 5.84 -5.45
CA GLY A 60 1.92 5.03 -5.79
C GLY A 60 2.11 4.06 -6.96
N THR A 61 3.33 3.85 -7.46
CA THR A 61 3.58 2.88 -8.55
C THR A 61 3.78 1.44 -8.07
N MET A 62 3.71 1.18 -6.76
CA MET A 62 3.90 -0.17 -6.22
C MET A 62 2.78 -1.08 -6.69
N THR A 63 3.13 -2.24 -7.25
CA THR A 63 2.16 -3.27 -7.68
C THR A 63 2.34 -4.52 -6.84
N VAL A 64 1.23 -5.17 -6.48
CA VAL A 64 1.24 -6.51 -5.88
C VAL A 64 0.76 -7.52 -6.92
N PRO A 65 1.43 -8.67 -7.11
CA PRO A 65 0.94 -9.69 -8.04
C PRO A 65 -0.46 -10.18 -7.66
N PHE A 66 -1.40 -10.08 -8.60
CA PHE A 66 -2.77 -10.57 -8.39
C PHE A 66 -2.87 -12.10 -8.47
N TYR A 67 -2.18 -12.70 -9.44
CA TYR A 67 -2.17 -14.14 -9.64
C TYR A 67 -1.08 -14.81 -8.81
N GLY A 68 -1.46 -15.90 -8.15
CA GLY A 68 -0.59 -16.73 -7.34
C GLY A 68 -1.32 -17.97 -6.84
N VAL A 69 -0.63 -18.79 -6.05
CA VAL A 69 -1.25 -19.95 -5.36
C VAL A 69 -2.23 -19.48 -4.29
N HIS A 70 -1.93 -18.35 -3.63
CA HIS A 70 -2.77 -17.71 -2.63
C HIS A 70 -3.16 -16.31 -3.10
N GLN A 71 -4.35 -15.85 -2.70
CA GLN A 71 -4.77 -14.47 -2.96
C GLN A 71 -3.85 -13.51 -2.20
N ALA A 72 -3.53 -12.37 -2.83
CA ALA A 72 -2.91 -11.24 -2.14
C ALA A 72 -3.84 -10.65 -1.07
N GLY A 73 -3.31 -9.80 -0.19
CA GLY A 73 -4.08 -9.18 0.92
C GLY A 73 -4.22 -10.05 2.17
N VAL A 74 -3.61 -11.24 2.19
CA VAL A 74 -3.54 -12.14 3.37
C VAL A 74 -2.14 -12.12 3.99
N GLU A 75 -1.13 -12.57 3.25
CA GLU A 75 0.29 -12.50 3.69
C GLU A 75 0.98 -11.19 3.25
N THR A 76 0.31 -10.41 2.39
CA THR A 76 0.77 -9.08 2.01
C THR A 76 0.91 -8.21 3.28
N PRO A 77 2.00 -7.44 3.43
CA PRO A 77 2.12 -6.49 4.54
C PRO A 77 0.90 -5.57 4.63
N PRO A 78 0.37 -5.28 5.84
CA PRO A 78 -0.77 -4.39 6.00
C PRO A 78 -0.52 -3.02 5.37
N GLN A 79 -1.47 -2.56 4.56
CA GLN A 79 -1.41 -1.28 3.85
C GLN A 79 -2.10 -0.16 4.65
N ALA A 80 -1.88 1.09 4.24
CA ALA A 80 -2.40 2.26 4.97
C ALA A 80 -3.94 2.34 5.02
N ASN A 81 -4.62 1.89 3.96
CA ASN A 81 -6.07 1.96 3.80
C ASN A 81 -6.68 0.57 3.58
N ALA A 82 -7.91 0.39 4.07
CA ALA A 82 -8.69 -0.82 3.85
C ALA A 82 -10.19 -0.50 3.75
N ALA A 83 -10.86 -1.11 2.77
CA ALA A 83 -12.30 -1.16 2.63
C ALA A 83 -12.78 -2.62 2.61
N PHE A 84 -13.80 -2.91 3.41
CA PHE A 84 -14.45 -4.22 3.45
C PHE A 84 -15.88 -4.06 2.98
N VAL A 85 -16.22 -4.68 1.85
CA VAL A 85 -17.53 -4.56 1.23
C VAL A 85 -18.17 -5.93 1.17
N ALA A 86 -19.28 -6.09 1.90
CA ALA A 86 -20.10 -7.29 1.86
C ALA A 86 -21.27 -7.09 0.90
N PHE A 87 -21.54 -8.09 0.07
CA PHE A 87 -22.65 -8.12 -0.87
C PHE A 87 -23.57 -9.29 -0.54
N ASP A 88 -24.88 -9.04 -0.58
CA ASP A 88 -25.90 -10.07 -0.58
C ASP A 88 -26.35 -10.34 -2.01
N LEU A 89 -26.47 -11.62 -2.39
CA LEU A 89 -26.97 -11.97 -3.70
C LEU A 89 -28.49 -11.82 -3.73
N LEU A 90 -28.99 -11.14 -4.76
CA LEU A 90 -30.43 -11.04 -4.96
C LEU A 90 -31.06 -12.42 -5.18
N VAL A 91 -32.29 -12.58 -4.67
CA VAL A 91 -33.08 -13.79 -4.85
C VAL A 91 -33.28 -14.07 -6.35
N GLY A 92 -33.08 -15.33 -6.74
CA GLY A 92 -33.21 -15.77 -8.13
C GLY A 92 -31.91 -15.72 -8.94
N ASN A 93 -30.81 -15.20 -8.38
CA ASN A 93 -29.49 -15.43 -8.97
C ASN A 93 -29.11 -16.90 -8.90
N ASP A 94 -28.55 -17.38 -10.01
CA ASP A 94 -28.14 -18.77 -10.20
C ASP A 94 -26.63 -18.89 -10.33
N ARG A 95 -26.18 -20.13 -10.55
CA ARG A 95 -24.77 -20.46 -10.76
C ARG A 95 -24.13 -19.66 -11.89
N ASP A 96 -24.86 -19.43 -12.98
CA ASP A 96 -24.31 -18.71 -14.13
C ASP A 96 -24.16 -17.22 -13.81
N ALA A 97 -25.07 -16.63 -13.03
CA ALA A 97 -24.93 -15.28 -12.51
C ALA A 97 -23.69 -15.14 -11.61
N VAL A 98 -23.47 -16.09 -10.69
CA VAL A 98 -22.27 -16.10 -9.83
C VAL A 98 -20.99 -16.23 -10.66
N ILE A 99 -20.97 -17.12 -11.67
CA ILE A 99 -19.80 -17.27 -12.56
C ILE A 99 -19.51 -15.97 -13.32
N ARG A 100 -20.54 -15.30 -13.86
CA ARG A 100 -20.36 -14.03 -14.56
C ARG A 100 -19.84 -12.93 -13.64
N LEU A 101 -20.42 -12.80 -12.45
CA LEU A 101 -19.98 -11.85 -11.43
C LEU A 101 -18.50 -12.07 -11.08
N MET A 102 -18.12 -13.30 -10.73
CA MET A 102 -16.75 -13.60 -10.33
C MET A 102 -15.75 -13.40 -11.47
N ARG A 103 -16.11 -13.69 -12.72
CA ARG A 103 -15.25 -13.42 -13.88
C ARG A 103 -15.02 -11.92 -14.08
N MET A 104 -16.07 -11.12 -13.97
CA MET A 104 -15.99 -9.66 -14.07
C MET A 104 -15.09 -9.09 -12.96
N LEU A 105 -15.40 -9.41 -11.70
CA LEU A 105 -14.61 -8.94 -10.56
C LEU A 105 -13.14 -9.38 -10.62
N THR A 106 -12.87 -10.59 -11.14
CA THR A 106 -11.50 -11.08 -11.31
C THR A 106 -10.75 -10.28 -12.37
N ASP A 107 -11.36 -9.98 -13.51
CA ASP A 107 -10.72 -9.19 -14.58
C ASP A 107 -10.43 -7.77 -14.10
N ASP A 108 -11.40 -7.13 -13.45
CA ASP A 108 -11.25 -5.77 -12.92
C ASP A 108 -10.15 -5.72 -11.85
N ALA A 109 -10.17 -6.63 -10.87
CA ALA A 109 -9.12 -6.70 -9.85
C ALA A 109 -7.73 -6.96 -10.46
N ALA A 110 -7.62 -7.87 -11.43
CA ALA A 110 -6.36 -8.16 -12.12
C ALA A 110 -5.83 -6.98 -12.97
N ARG A 111 -6.70 -6.07 -13.37
CA ARG A 111 -6.33 -4.84 -14.07
C ARG A 111 -5.90 -3.76 -13.09
N LEU A 112 -6.77 -3.44 -12.14
CA LEU A 112 -6.57 -2.33 -11.19
C LEU A 112 -5.32 -2.53 -10.34
N THR A 113 -5.08 -3.74 -9.83
CA THR A 113 -3.87 -4.06 -9.05
C THR A 113 -2.57 -3.89 -9.83
N GLN A 114 -2.64 -3.83 -11.16
CA GLN A 114 -1.50 -3.64 -12.07
C GLN A 114 -1.49 -2.24 -12.70
N GLY A 115 -2.23 -1.30 -12.13
CA GLY A 115 -2.25 0.08 -12.62
C GLY A 115 -3.00 0.26 -13.94
N ARG A 116 -3.93 -0.65 -14.27
CA ARG A 116 -4.69 -0.63 -15.53
C ARG A 116 -6.18 -0.42 -15.23
N PRO A 117 -6.89 0.42 -16.01
CA PRO A 117 -8.32 0.61 -15.85
C PRO A 117 -9.12 -0.68 -16.03
N ALA A 118 -10.26 -0.76 -15.34
CA ALA A 118 -11.29 -1.75 -15.59
C ALA A 118 -11.87 -1.59 -17.02
N LEU A 119 -12.54 -2.62 -17.56
CA LEU A 119 -13.02 -2.59 -18.95
C LEU A 119 -14.08 -1.50 -19.22
N ALA A 120 -14.90 -1.19 -18.22
CA ALA A 120 -15.97 -0.20 -18.31
C ALA A 120 -15.75 0.95 -17.30
N ASP A 121 -14.49 1.31 -17.08
CA ASP A 121 -14.10 2.36 -16.15
C ASP A 121 -14.50 3.73 -16.69
N THR A 122 -15.28 4.47 -15.91
CA THR A 122 -15.70 5.84 -16.23
C THR A 122 -14.61 6.86 -15.92
N GLU A 123 -13.65 6.52 -15.06
CA GLU A 123 -12.55 7.37 -14.62
C GLU A 123 -11.19 6.63 -14.70
N PRO A 124 -10.77 6.19 -15.90
CA PRO A 124 -9.58 5.35 -16.08
C PRO A 124 -8.28 6.00 -15.58
N GLU A 125 -8.22 7.33 -15.50
CA GLU A 125 -7.09 8.06 -14.94
C GLU A 125 -6.76 7.66 -13.50
N LEU A 126 -7.76 7.30 -12.69
CA LEU A 126 -7.59 6.94 -11.27
C LEU A 126 -6.88 5.59 -11.09
N ALA A 127 -6.91 4.73 -12.10
CA ALA A 127 -6.33 3.40 -12.01
C ALA A 127 -4.80 3.36 -12.17
N HIS A 128 -4.14 4.42 -12.67
CA HIS A 128 -2.72 4.37 -13.04
C HIS A 128 -1.73 4.30 -11.87
N LEU A 129 -2.19 4.64 -10.66
CA LEU A 129 -1.39 4.59 -9.43
C LEU A 129 -1.92 3.48 -8.52
N PRO A 130 -1.47 2.24 -8.70
CA PRO A 130 -2.00 1.09 -7.97
C PRO A 130 -1.70 1.12 -6.47
N SER A 131 -0.67 1.83 -6.00
CA SER A 131 -0.40 2.05 -4.57
C SER A 131 -0.43 0.79 -3.69
N GLY A 132 0.11 -0.32 -4.19
CA GLY A 132 0.11 -1.59 -3.47
C GLY A 132 -1.27 -2.24 -3.36
N LEU A 133 -2.21 -1.90 -4.25
CA LEU A 133 -3.58 -2.38 -4.25
C LEU A 133 -3.65 -3.91 -4.23
N THR A 134 -4.47 -4.43 -3.32
CA THR A 134 -4.88 -5.82 -3.27
C THR A 134 -6.41 -5.91 -3.20
N VAL A 135 -6.95 -6.94 -3.85
CA VAL A 135 -8.38 -7.27 -3.81
C VAL A 135 -8.48 -8.75 -3.45
N THR A 136 -9.19 -9.05 -2.36
CA THR A 136 -9.34 -10.41 -1.83
C THR A 136 -10.82 -10.76 -1.75
N PHE A 137 -11.19 -11.93 -2.28
CA PHE A 137 -12.57 -12.42 -2.28
C PHE A 137 -12.78 -13.49 -1.23
N GLY A 138 -13.84 -13.34 -0.43
CA GLY A 138 -14.32 -14.32 0.54
C GLY A 138 -15.78 -14.71 0.27
N PHE A 139 -16.11 -15.99 0.44
CA PHE A 139 -17.45 -16.51 0.13
C PHE A 139 -18.22 -16.89 1.40
N GLY A 140 -19.38 -16.26 1.57
CA GLY A 140 -20.34 -16.59 2.60
C GLY A 140 -21.30 -17.71 2.17
N PRO A 141 -22.14 -18.24 3.10
CA PRO A 141 -22.99 -19.39 2.84
C PRO A 141 -23.96 -19.22 1.67
N GLY A 142 -24.52 -18.03 1.44
CA GLY A 142 -25.51 -17.84 0.38
C GLY A 142 -24.91 -17.83 -1.02
N LEU A 143 -23.61 -17.57 -1.21
CA LEU A 143 -22.96 -17.74 -2.50
C LEU A 143 -22.87 -19.21 -2.90
N PHE A 144 -22.54 -20.11 -1.97
CA PHE A 144 -22.57 -21.56 -2.22
C PHE A 144 -23.99 -22.02 -2.59
N ARG A 145 -25.00 -21.43 -1.94
CA ARG A 145 -26.41 -21.70 -2.24
C ARG A 145 -26.84 -21.23 -3.61
N ALA A 146 -26.54 -19.98 -3.97
CA ALA A 146 -26.84 -19.45 -5.29
C ALA A 146 -26.13 -20.23 -6.41
N ALA A 147 -24.91 -20.71 -6.13
CA ALA A 147 -24.14 -21.51 -7.08
C ALA A 147 -24.55 -23.00 -7.16
N GLY A 148 -25.48 -23.46 -6.30
CA GLY A 148 -25.94 -24.86 -6.27
C GLY A 148 -24.83 -25.86 -5.92
N VAL A 149 -23.92 -25.47 -5.02
CA VAL A 149 -22.75 -26.27 -4.58
C VAL A 149 -22.60 -26.25 -3.06
N GLU A 150 -23.72 -26.27 -2.33
CA GLU A 150 -23.73 -26.27 -0.87
C GLU A 150 -23.02 -27.49 -0.27
N ASP A 151 -22.99 -28.61 -0.99
CA ASP A 151 -22.23 -29.82 -0.66
C ASP A 151 -20.71 -29.59 -0.67
N ARG A 152 -20.24 -28.55 -1.37
CA ARG A 152 -18.83 -28.13 -1.43
C ARG A 152 -18.47 -27.06 -0.40
N ARG A 153 -19.46 -26.53 0.34
CA ARG A 153 -19.22 -25.51 1.36
C ARG A 153 -18.36 -26.09 2.49
N PRO A 154 -17.20 -25.49 2.80
CA PRO A 154 -16.38 -25.95 3.92
C PRO A 154 -17.17 -25.84 5.25
N PRO A 155 -16.99 -26.78 6.20
CA PRO A 155 -17.67 -26.72 7.50
C PRO A 155 -17.39 -25.43 8.28
N SER A 156 -16.23 -24.79 8.04
CA SER A 156 -15.85 -23.52 8.65
C SER A 156 -16.65 -22.32 8.14
N VAL A 157 -17.30 -22.42 6.97
CA VAL A 157 -18.17 -21.36 6.42
C VAL A 157 -19.56 -21.52 7.01
N ALA A 158 -19.67 -21.37 8.33
CA ALA A 158 -20.91 -21.45 9.09
C ALA A 158 -21.01 -20.24 10.04
N PRO A 159 -22.23 -19.86 10.48
CA PRO A 159 -22.38 -18.85 11.51
C PRO A 159 -21.54 -19.22 12.74
N LEU A 160 -20.85 -18.22 13.30
CA LEU A 160 -20.17 -18.40 14.57
C LEU A 160 -21.20 -18.73 15.67
N PRO A 161 -20.81 -19.50 16.70
CA PRO A 161 -21.64 -19.66 17.88
C PRO A 161 -21.97 -18.28 18.48
N SER A 162 -23.16 -18.15 19.06
CA SER A 162 -23.49 -16.94 19.83
C SER A 162 -22.67 -16.88 21.12
N PHE A 163 -22.14 -15.70 21.44
CA PHE A 163 -21.45 -15.43 22.69
C PHE A 163 -22.27 -14.48 23.57
N ALA A 164 -22.13 -14.61 24.90
CA ALA A 164 -22.87 -13.78 25.86
C ALA A 164 -22.56 -12.26 25.74
N ILE A 165 -21.45 -11.90 25.10
CA ILE A 165 -21.02 -10.51 24.89
C ILE A 165 -21.47 -9.94 23.53
N ASP A 166 -22.14 -10.73 22.69
CA ASP A 166 -22.50 -10.31 21.35
C ASP A 166 -23.45 -9.10 21.37
N LYS A 167 -23.04 -8.06 20.66
CA LYS A 167 -23.83 -6.86 20.36
C LYS A 167 -23.82 -6.61 18.86
N LEU A 168 -24.07 -7.67 18.10
CA LEU A 168 -23.99 -7.66 16.65
C LEU A 168 -25.18 -6.89 16.07
N ASP A 169 -24.88 -5.90 15.25
CA ASP A 169 -25.88 -5.23 14.41
C ASP A 169 -26.06 -6.08 13.14
N PRO A 170 -27.29 -6.50 12.79
CA PRO A 170 -27.56 -7.26 11.58
C PRO A 170 -27.03 -6.61 10.31
N ARG A 171 -26.97 -5.26 10.26
CA ARG A 171 -26.47 -4.54 9.07
C ARG A 171 -24.96 -4.68 8.85
N TRP A 172 -24.21 -5.14 9.86
CA TRP A 172 -22.77 -5.38 9.82
C TRP A 172 -22.42 -6.87 9.92
N THR A 173 -23.41 -7.75 9.75
CA THR A 173 -23.26 -9.19 9.96
C THR A 173 -23.66 -9.97 8.71
N GLY A 174 -22.87 -10.97 8.34
CA GLY A 174 -23.17 -11.84 7.20
C GLY A 174 -22.55 -11.36 5.89
N GLY A 175 -23.30 -11.42 4.80
CA GLY A 175 -22.81 -11.25 3.44
C GLY A 175 -22.60 -12.58 2.72
N ASP A 176 -22.97 -12.62 1.44
CA ASP A 176 -22.74 -13.76 0.55
C ASP A 176 -21.38 -13.69 -0.14
N LEU A 177 -20.90 -12.49 -0.45
CA LEU A 177 -19.57 -12.21 -0.99
C LEU A 177 -18.93 -11.08 -0.20
N LEU A 178 -17.73 -11.30 0.31
CA LEU A 178 -16.88 -10.27 0.89
C LEU A 178 -15.79 -9.89 -0.13
N VAL A 179 -15.61 -8.59 -0.33
CA VAL A 179 -14.48 -8.02 -1.05
C VAL A 179 -13.67 -7.16 -0.08
N GLN A 180 -12.45 -7.59 0.21
CA GLN A 180 -11.46 -6.79 0.94
C GLN A 180 -10.59 -6.06 -0.08
N ILE A 181 -10.50 -4.75 0.04
CA ILE A 181 -9.74 -3.87 -0.85
C ILE A 181 -8.77 -3.08 0.03
N CYS A 182 -7.47 -3.23 -0.20
CA CYS A 182 -6.46 -2.53 0.58
C CYS A 182 -5.44 -1.86 -0.35
N ALA A 183 -4.97 -0.68 0.00
CA ALA A 183 -3.94 0.07 -0.73
C ALA A 183 -3.29 1.11 0.19
N ASP A 184 -2.16 1.66 -0.22
CA ASP A 184 -1.48 2.76 0.48
C ASP A 184 -2.03 4.16 0.13
N ASP A 185 -2.90 4.24 -0.89
CA ASP A 185 -3.64 5.42 -1.35
C ASP A 185 -5.00 4.98 -1.91
#